data_AF-Q0CBR0-F1
#
_entry.id   AF-Q0CBR0-F1
#
_cell.length_a   1.000
_cell.length_b   1.000
_cell.length_c   1.000
_cell.angle_alpha   90.00
_cell.angle_beta   90.00
_cell.angle_gamma   90.00
#
_symmetry.space_group_name_H-M   'P 1'
#
loop_
_entity.id
_entity.type
_entity.pdbx_description
1 polymer ?
#
loop_
_entity_poly.entity_id
_entity_poly.type
_entity_poly.pdbx_seq_one_letter_code
_entity_poly.pdbx_strand_id
1 'polypeptide(L)'
;MGPSTARNGVLGCWHTIVFLILTTSVLLSLGQTIQAEPSTTHGPDGLQIRDGNRVALRIMPLGASITAGYRSTDGNGYRKYLWEQLRYEGWEVDMVGSLRSGDMQDNENEGHYGYRVDQIAEVVKKSYHFQPNLILIKYVHIYSSLPADALIVTVSSAGTNDALQNYNIDSVGDRMNGLLTQLFDAIPGTTIILSTLLQNTRQPINVETVNREYRKLAAQRRADGDRVVLAEMSQFIKFDQLKDGTHPIDLGYKEMASVWWAAIETAQQAGFLQKPNGVGSLTASNATSKQAVNANVSDPDLPYYSAVPQPVSNRGLQAFREYWHVLLLVVALQLVIRHV
;
A
#
# COMPACT_ATOMS: atom_id res chain seq x y z
N MET A 1 93.63 -7.49 36.90
CA MET A 1 93.70 -8.95 36.69
C MET A 1 92.44 -9.56 37.30
N GLY A 2 91.85 -10.61 36.72
CA GLY A 2 90.65 -11.29 37.26
C GLY A 2 90.94 -12.07 38.57
N PRO A 3 89.95 -12.73 39.22
CA PRO A 3 88.93 -13.56 38.53
C PRO A 3 87.48 -13.64 39.13
N SER A 4 86.60 -14.29 38.35
CA SER A 4 85.50 -15.25 38.71
C SER A 4 84.27 -14.93 39.60
N THR A 5 83.08 -15.32 39.06
CA THR A 5 81.87 -15.94 39.71
C THR A 5 80.97 -15.10 40.66
N ALA A 6 79.62 -15.22 40.72
CA ALA A 6 78.60 -16.08 40.05
C ALA A 6 77.21 -15.33 39.97
N ARG A 7 76.39 -15.50 38.90
CA ARG A 7 75.07 -16.22 38.80
C ARG A 7 73.99 -15.93 39.88
N ASN A 8 72.68 -15.83 39.60
CA ASN A 8 71.83 -16.23 38.45
C ASN A 8 70.83 -15.11 38.02
N GLY A 9 70.20 -15.24 36.85
CA GLY A 9 69.15 -14.32 36.38
C GLY A 9 67.94 -15.03 35.75
N VAL A 10 66.88 -14.25 35.52
CA VAL A 10 65.67 -14.63 34.75
C VAL A 10 65.35 -13.45 33.82
N LEU A 11 65.32 -13.69 32.50
CA LEU A 11 64.98 -12.67 31.49
C LEU A 11 63.55 -12.90 30.96
N GLY A 12 62.75 -11.84 30.91
CA GLY A 12 61.37 -11.87 30.44
C GLY A 12 61.18 -11.33 29.02
N CYS A 13 60.43 -12.09 28.22
CA CYS A 13 59.97 -11.93 26.84
C CYS A 13 59.85 -10.52 26.23
N TRP A 14 60.20 -10.42 24.94
CA TRP A 14 59.86 -9.32 24.04
C TRP A 14 58.96 -9.80 22.88
N HIS A 15 57.89 -9.03 22.62
CA HIS A 15 57.22 -8.82 21.32
C HIS A 15 56.58 -10.00 20.57
N THR A 16 55.23 -9.98 20.52
CA THR A 16 54.43 -10.65 19.47
C THR A 16 53.44 -9.65 18.88
N ILE A 17 53.49 -9.44 17.56
CA ILE A 17 52.57 -8.55 16.82
C ILE A 17 51.33 -9.34 16.42
N VAL A 18 50.13 -8.82 16.70
CA VAL A 18 48.86 -9.38 16.23
C VAL A 18 48.10 -8.32 15.43
N PHE A 19 48.13 -8.44 14.11
CA PHE A 19 47.15 -7.81 13.22
C PHE A 19 45.97 -8.78 13.06
N LEU A 20 44.74 -8.32 13.37
CA LEU A 20 43.52 -9.07 13.07
C LEU A 20 42.68 -8.30 12.05
N ILE A 21 42.78 -8.70 10.78
CA ILE A 21 41.90 -8.24 9.70
C ILE A 21 40.77 -9.25 9.58
N LEU A 22 39.54 -8.82 9.86
CA LEU A 22 38.32 -9.63 9.68
C LEU A 22 37.61 -9.22 8.39
N THR A 23 38.01 -9.84 7.27
CA THR A 23 37.25 -9.85 6.02
C THR A 23 36.69 -11.25 5.79
N THR A 24 35.43 -11.48 6.15
CA THR A 24 34.76 -12.78 5.94
C THR A 24 34.19 -12.87 4.53
N SER A 25 35.01 -13.33 3.59
CA SER A 25 34.59 -13.69 2.23
C SER A 25 34.03 -15.11 2.22
N VAL A 26 32.71 -15.28 2.17
CA VAL A 26 32.09 -16.59 1.93
C VAL A 26 31.80 -16.74 0.44
N LEU A 27 32.71 -17.41 -0.25
CA LEU A 27 32.49 -17.93 -1.61
C LEU A 27 31.59 -19.17 -1.52
N LEU A 28 30.39 -19.08 -2.09
CA LEU A 28 29.54 -20.24 -2.39
C LEU A 28 29.39 -20.37 -3.91
N SER A 29 29.61 -21.58 -4.40
CA SER A 29 29.76 -21.89 -5.82
C SER A 29 28.45 -21.79 -6.60
N LEU A 30 28.46 -21.00 -7.67
CA LEU A 30 27.42 -21.01 -8.71
C LEU A 30 27.54 -22.29 -9.55
N GLY A 31 26.90 -23.37 -9.09
CA GLY A 31 26.60 -24.53 -9.92
C GLY A 31 25.37 -24.25 -10.77
N GLN A 32 25.53 -23.73 -11.99
CA GLN A 32 24.42 -23.60 -12.95
C GLN A 32 24.11 -24.95 -13.59
N THR A 33 23.22 -25.73 -12.97
CA THR A 33 22.46 -26.74 -13.71
C THR A 33 21.44 -26.05 -14.61
N ILE A 34 21.73 -26.03 -15.91
CA ILE A 34 20.74 -25.67 -16.93
C ILE A 34 19.70 -26.80 -16.96
N GLN A 35 18.56 -26.60 -16.29
CA GLN A 35 17.35 -27.33 -16.63
C GLN A 35 16.70 -26.63 -17.82
N ALA A 36 16.50 -27.37 -18.91
CA ALA A 36 15.77 -26.88 -20.06
C ALA A 36 14.31 -26.59 -19.68
N GLU A 37 13.77 -25.47 -20.16
CA GLU A 37 12.36 -25.17 -19.97
C GLU A 37 11.47 -26.18 -20.70
N PRO A 38 10.40 -26.70 -20.06
CA PRO A 38 9.42 -27.52 -20.76
C PRO A 38 8.57 -26.64 -21.68
N SER A 39 8.73 -26.84 -22.99
CA SER A 39 7.96 -26.16 -24.04
C SER A 39 6.46 -26.21 -23.78
N THR A 40 5.83 -25.06 -23.55
CA THR A 40 4.37 -24.96 -23.34
C THR A 40 3.60 -25.11 -24.66
N THR A 41 3.36 -26.36 -25.06
CA THR A 41 2.42 -26.67 -26.14
C THR A 41 1.02 -26.18 -25.78
N HIS A 42 0.51 -25.18 -26.50
CA HIS A 42 -0.90 -24.79 -26.41
C HIS A 42 -1.80 -25.96 -26.85
N GLY A 43 -2.61 -26.46 -25.92
CA GLY A 43 -3.71 -27.39 -26.16
C GLY A 43 -5.02 -26.77 -25.64
N PRO A 44 -6.18 -27.04 -26.28
CA PRO A 44 -7.43 -26.37 -25.97
C PRO A 44 -8.14 -26.94 -24.73
N ASP A 45 -8.93 -26.10 -24.07
CA ASP A 45 -9.92 -26.38 -23.02
C ASP A 45 -9.55 -27.41 -21.93
N GLY A 46 -9.05 -26.88 -20.82
CA GLY A 46 -9.02 -27.57 -19.53
C GLY A 46 -8.95 -26.55 -18.39
N LEU A 47 -9.94 -26.57 -17.50
CA LEU A 47 -10.01 -25.69 -16.33
C LEU A 47 -8.68 -25.72 -15.56
N GLN A 48 -7.95 -24.60 -15.52
CA GLN A 48 -6.77 -24.51 -14.67
C GLN A 48 -7.19 -24.63 -13.21
N ILE A 49 -6.46 -25.45 -12.46
CA ILE A 49 -6.77 -25.74 -11.06
C ILE A 49 -6.66 -24.43 -10.27
N ARG A 50 -7.74 -24.08 -9.56
CA ARG A 50 -7.77 -22.93 -8.64
C ARG A 50 -6.62 -23.07 -7.65
N ASP A 51 -5.66 -22.17 -7.74
CA ASP A 51 -4.47 -22.19 -6.91
C ASP A 51 -4.87 -22.05 -5.43
N GLY A 52 -4.69 -23.13 -4.67
CA GLY A 52 -5.34 -23.37 -3.36
C GLY A 52 -4.92 -22.43 -2.22
N ASN A 53 -4.15 -21.39 -2.53
CA ASN A 53 -3.54 -20.43 -1.62
C ASN A 53 -4.25 -19.06 -1.58
N ARG A 54 -5.28 -18.83 -2.41
CA ARG A 54 -5.98 -17.53 -2.47
C ARG A 54 -7.11 -17.48 -1.42
N VAL A 55 -7.08 -16.45 -0.57
CA VAL A 55 -8.17 -16.16 0.40
C VAL A 55 -9.29 -15.40 -0.29
N ALA A 56 -10.55 -15.59 0.15
CA ALA A 56 -11.65 -14.73 -0.30
C ALA A 56 -11.41 -13.28 0.15
N LEU A 57 -11.67 -12.31 -0.73
CA LEU A 57 -11.45 -10.89 -0.49
C LEU A 57 -12.77 -10.17 -0.24
N ARG A 58 -13.01 -9.78 1.02
CA ARG A 58 -14.00 -8.77 1.36
C ARG A 58 -13.34 -7.39 1.28
N ILE A 59 -13.62 -6.70 0.18
CA ILE A 59 -12.93 -5.46 -0.21
C ILE A 59 -13.80 -4.27 0.16
N MET A 60 -13.25 -3.28 0.85
CA MET A 60 -13.88 -1.98 1.05
C MET A 60 -13.18 -0.91 0.20
N PRO A 61 -13.78 -0.47 -0.93
CA PRO A 61 -13.36 0.73 -1.62
C PRO A 61 -13.73 1.95 -0.75
N LEU A 62 -12.73 2.58 -0.11
CA LEU A 62 -12.91 3.70 0.81
C LEU A 62 -12.41 5.00 0.18
N GLY A 63 -13.21 6.06 0.22
CA GLY A 63 -12.76 7.33 -0.35
C GLY A 63 -13.84 8.35 -0.64
N ALA A 64 -13.63 9.09 -1.72
CA ALA A 64 -14.53 10.16 -2.19
C ALA A 64 -15.19 9.84 -3.55
N SER A 65 -15.50 10.87 -4.35
CA SER A 65 -16.17 10.77 -5.65
C SER A 65 -15.49 9.80 -6.63
N ILE A 66 -14.15 9.74 -6.64
CA ILE A 66 -13.36 8.83 -7.49
C ILE A 66 -13.63 7.37 -7.11
N THR A 67 -13.74 7.07 -5.81
CA THR A 67 -14.13 5.73 -5.33
C THR A 67 -15.58 5.42 -5.71
N ALA A 68 -16.48 6.39 -5.61
CA ALA A 68 -17.86 6.24 -6.03
C ALA A 68 -18.06 6.16 -7.57
N GLY A 69 -17.01 6.38 -8.38
CA GLY A 69 -17.07 6.31 -9.84
C GLY A 69 -17.57 7.58 -10.55
N TYR A 70 -17.53 8.75 -9.90
CA TYR A 70 -18.01 9.99 -10.53
C TYR A 70 -17.24 10.32 -11.82
N ARG A 71 -17.95 10.84 -12.84
CA ARG A 71 -17.47 11.05 -14.23
C ARG A 71 -17.15 9.80 -15.05
N SER A 72 -17.20 8.58 -14.50
CA SER A 72 -17.28 7.39 -15.35
C SER A 72 -18.65 7.31 -16.04
N THR A 73 -18.69 6.77 -17.25
CA THR A 73 -19.91 6.65 -18.06
C THR A 73 -20.95 5.73 -17.41
N ASP A 74 -20.49 4.68 -16.71
CA ASP A 74 -21.33 3.65 -16.07
C ASP A 74 -21.52 3.85 -14.55
N GLY A 75 -20.86 4.85 -13.96
CA GLY A 75 -20.89 5.13 -12.51
C GLY A 75 -20.09 4.15 -11.65
N ASN A 76 -19.38 3.18 -12.24
CA ASN A 76 -18.58 2.20 -11.49
C ASN A 76 -17.18 2.73 -11.16
N GLY A 77 -16.61 3.55 -12.04
CA GLY A 77 -15.20 3.94 -11.97
C GLY A 77 -14.27 2.73 -12.05
N TYR A 78 -13.18 2.74 -11.27
CA TYR A 78 -12.20 1.66 -11.28
C TYR A 78 -12.73 0.33 -10.71
N ARG A 79 -13.83 0.35 -9.93
CA ARG A 79 -14.29 -0.80 -9.15
C ARG A 79 -14.69 -1.99 -10.02
N LYS A 80 -15.33 -1.72 -11.16
CA LYS A 80 -15.75 -2.74 -12.12
C LYS A 80 -14.55 -3.46 -12.72
N TYR A 81 -13.66 -2.73 -13.38
CA TYR A 81 -12.44 -3.30 -13.97
C TYR A 81 -11.57 -4.06 -12.96
N LEU A 82 -11.47 -3.57 -11.72
CA LEU A 82 -10.74 -4.27 -10.65
C LEU A 82 -11.44 -5.56 -10.19
N TRP A 83 -12.76 -5.52 -10.00
CA TRP A 83 -13.55 -6.70 -9.68
C TRP A 83 -13.47 -7.74 -10.81
N GLU A 84 -13.60 -7.29 -12.06
CA GLU A 84 -13.49 -8.14 -13.26
C GLU A 84 -12.12 -8.83 -13.32
N GLN A 85 -11.03 -8.09 -13.11
CA GLN A 85 -9.67 -8.66 -13.06
C GLN A 85 -9.53 -9.71 -11.96
N LEU A 86 -9.99 -9.39 -10.75
CA LEU A 86 -9.92 -10.32 -9.61
C LEU A 86 -10.73 -11.60 -9.88
N ARG A 87 -11.92 -11.50 -10.48
CA ARG A 87 -12.77 -12.64 -10.82
C ARG A 87 -12.19 -13.46 -11.98
N TYR A 88 -11.63 -12.82 -13.01
CA TYR A 88 -10.90 -13.46 -14.11
C TYR A 88 -9.72 -14.29 -13.59
N GLU A 89 -8.95 -13.71 -12.67
CA GLU A 89 -7.87 -14.36 -11.91
C GLU A 89 -8.36 -15.43 -10.90
N GLY A 90 -9.66 -15.64 -10.76
CA GLY A 90 -10.23 -16.69 -9.90
C GLY A 90 -10.28 -16.38 -8.41
N TRP A 91 -10.11 -15.11 -7.99
CA TRP A 91 -10.35 -14.70 -6.61
C TRP A 91 -11.85 -14.69 -6.28
N GLU A 92 -12.23 -15.14 -5.10
CA GLU A 92 -13.55 -14.84 -4.53
C GLU A 92 -13.55 -13.41 -4.00
N VAL A 93 -14.54 -12.60 -4.39
CA VAL A 93 -14.63 -11.16 -4.08
C VAL A 93 -16.02 -10.80 -3.57
N ASP A 94 -16.06 -9.96 -2.53
CA ASP A 94 -17.25 -9.34 -1.94
C ASP A 94 -16.92 -7.87 -1.65
N MET A 95 -17.40 -6.96 -2.49
CA MET A 95 -17.28 -5.51 -2.25
C MET A 95 -18.26 -5.11 -1.13
N VAL A 96 -17.79 -4.30 -0.18
CA VAL A 96 -18.58 -3.86 0.97
C VAL A 96 -18.44 -2.37 1.26
N GLY A 97 -19.52 -1.79 1.77
CA GLY A 97 -19.62 -0.39 2.14
C GLY A 97 -21.07 0.03 2.31
N SER A 98 -21.29 1.23 2.85
CA SER A 98 -22.63 1.78 3.12
C SER A 98 -23.33 2.36 1.89
N LEU A 99 -22.59 2.63 0.80
CA LEU A 99 -23.07 3.23 -0.43
C LEU A 99 -23.07 2.21 -1.58
N ARG A 100 -23.82 2.50 -2.65
CA ARG A 100 -23.83 1.74 -3.90
C ARG A 100 -23.82 2.71 -5.07
N SER A 101 -23.02 2.45 -6.10
CA SER A 101 -22.99 3.28 -7.31
C SER A 101 -22.47 2.52 -8.53
N GLY A 102 -23.13 2.78 -9.66
CA GLY A 102 -22.85 2.14 -10.96
C GLY A 102 -23.61 0.83 -11.19
N ASP A 103 -23.49 0.30 -12.41
CA ASP A 103 -24.23 -0.87 -12.90
C ASP A 103 -23.56 -2.24 -12.65
N MET A 104 -22.36 -2.28 -12.07
CA MET A 104 -21.67 -3.55 -11.78
C MET A 104 -22.44 -4.39 -10.75
N GLN A 105 -22.25 -5.72 -10.79
CA GLN A 105 -22.97 -6.65 -9.93
C GLN A 105 -22.74 -6.40 -8.42
N ASP A 106 -21.50 -6.05 -8.07
CA ASP A 106 -21.02 -5.91 -6.69
C ASP A 106 -20.65 -4.44 -6.42
N ASN A 107 -21.65 -3.56 -6.50
CA ASN A 107 -21.47 -2.11 -6.59
C ASN A 107 -21.36 -1.35 -5.25
N GLU A 108 -21.36 -2.08 -4.13
CA GLU A 108 -21.09 -1.58 -2.80
C GLU A 108 -19.74 -0.84 -2.69
N ASN A 109 -19.72 0.29 -2.00
CA ASN A 109 -18.52 1.08 -1.73
C ASN A 109 -18.72 2.05 -0.56
N GLU A 110 -17.64 2.73 -0.16
CA GLU A 110 -17.60 3.76 0.87
C GLU A 110 -17.02 5.07 0.28
N GLY A 111 -17.49 5.44 -0.92
CA GLY A 111 -17.09 6.64 -1.67
C GLY A 111 -17.94 7.88 -1.34
N HIS A 112 -17.59 8.62 -0.29
CA HIS A 112 -18.34 9.79 0.16
C HIS A 112 -17.93 11.06 -0.59
N TYR A 113 -18.81 11.53 -1.47
CA TYR A 113 -18.58 12.71 -2.32
C TYR A 113 -18.08 13.92 -1.52
N GLY A 114 -16.94 14.48 -1.94
CA GLY A 114 -16.36 15.69 -1.35
C GLY A 114 -15.60 15.50 -0.03
N TYR A 115 -15.74 14.39 0.67
CA TYR A 115 -15.24 14.25 2.04
C TYR A 115 -13.71 14.36 2.14
N ARG A 116 -13.24 14.99 3.23
CA ARG A 116 -11.85 15.00 3.68
C ARG A 116 -11.50 13.76 4.51
N VAL A 117 -10.22 13.56 4.78
CA VAL A 117 -9.71 12.49 5.65
C VAL A 117 -10.40 12.45 7.02
N ASP A 118 -10.62 13.61 7.65
CA ASP A 118 -11.32 13.70 8.95
C ASP A 118 -12.81 13.32 8.87
N GLN A 119 -13.49 13.69 7.78
CA GLN A 119 -14.90 13.34 7.58
C GLN A 119 -15.08 11.85 7.28
N ILE A 120 -14.19 11.25 6.47
CA ILE A 120 -14.16 9.81 6.23
C ILE A 120 -13.87 9.04 7.52
N ALA A 121 -12.91 9.50 8.33
CA ALA A 121 -12.59 8.87 9.61
C ALA A 121 -13.79 8.83 10.57
N GLU A 122 -14.72 9.79 10.49
CA GLU A 122 -15.96 9.73 11.24
C GLU A 122 -16.99 8.77 10.63
N VAL A 123 -17.26 8.83 9.32
CA VAL A 123 -18.32 7.98 8.74
C VAL A 123 -17.93 6.50 8.62
N VAL A 124 -16.66 6.17 8.40
CA VAL A 124 -16.21 4.77 8.27
C VAL A 124 -16.46 3.94 9.55
N LYS A 125 -16.60 4.60 10.71
CA LYS A 125 -17.00 3.96 11.98
C LYS A 125 -18.31 3.20 11.88
N LYS A 126 -19.24 3.69 11.05
CA LYS A 126 -20.53 3.02 10.79
C LYS A 126 -20.36 1.73 9.98
N SER A 127 -19.26 1.60 9.25
CA SER A 127 -18.97 0.50 8.32
C SER A 127 -17.99 -0.54 8.88
N TYR A 128 -17.48 -0.37 10.11
CA TYR A 128 -16.62 -1.37 10.77
C TYR A 128 -17.30 -2.76 10.88
N HIS A 129 -18.63 -2.80 10.96
CA HIS A 129 -19.38 -4.05 11.05
C HIS A 129 -19.27 -4.95 9.80
N PHE A 130 -18.87 -4.42 8.64
CA PHE A 130 -18.60 -5.23 7.45
C PHE A 130 -17.33 -6.08 7.59
N GLN A 131 -16.38 -5.66 8.44
CA GLN A 131 -15.11 -6.36 8.67
C GLN A 131 -14.35 -6.78 7.38
N PRO A 132 -13.95 -5.83 6.51
CA PRO A 132 -13.15 -6.12 5.32
C PRO A 132 -11.72 -6.58 5.67
N ASN A 133 -11.22 -7.62 5.02
CA ASN A 133 -9.79 -7.99 5.06
C ASN A 133 -8.92 -7.14 4.13
N LEU A 134 -9.52 -6.38 3.20
CA LEU A 134 -8.81 -5.51 2.29
C LEU A 134 -9.52 -4.16 2.17
N ILE A 135 -8.80 -3.05 2.44
CA ILE A 135 -9.32 -1.69 2.30
C ILE A 135 -8.51 -0.95 1.24
N LEU A 136 -9.19 -0.39 0.23
CA LEU A 136 -8.58 0.38 -0.85
C LEU A 136 -8.86 1.86 -0.63
N ILE A 137 -7.87 2.64 -0.20
CA ILE A 137 -8.06 4.04 0.20
C ILE A 137 -7.69 4.99 -0.94
N LYS A 138 -8.68 5.75 -1.45
CA LYS A 138 -8.51 6.81 -2.47
C LYS A 138 -9.17 8.13 -2.07
N TYR A 139 -8.40 9.21 -2.11
CA TYR A 139 -8.91 10.58 -1.95
C TYR A 139 -8.80 11.38 -3.27
N VAL A 140 -9.71 12.36 -3.47
CA VAL A 140 -9.65 13.61 -4.29
C VAL A 140 -11.02 14.09 -4.85
N HIS A 141 -11.38 15.37 -4.55
CA HIS A 141 -12.43 16.35 -5.01
C HIS A 141 -13.92 15.88 -5.23
N ILE A 142 -14.89 16.57 -5.88
CA ILE A 142 -15.06 17.98 -6.40
C ILE A 142 -16.40 18.60 -5.92
N TYR A 143 -16.46 19.94 -5.85
CA TYR A 143 -17.58 20.79 -6.30
C TYR A 143 -17.13 22.26 -6.32
N SER A 144 -16.77 22.78 -7.50
CA SER A 144 -16.68 24.23 -7.77
C SER A 144 -16.56 24.47 -9.27
N SER A 145 -17.70 24.77 -9.89
CA SER A 145 -17.93 25.42 -11.21
C SER A 145 -19.25 24.94 -11.82
N LEU A 146 -20.37 25.25 -11.16
CA LEU A 146 -21.66 25.41 -11.83
C LEU A 146 -21.99 26.92 -11.82
N PRO A 147 -22.64 27.46 -12.87
CA PRO A 147 -23.20 28.81 -12.79
C PRO A 147 -24.29 28.86 -11.70
N ALA A 148 -24.50 30.04 -11.12
CA ALA A 148 -25.28 30.23 -9.89
C ALA A 148 -26.80 29.98 -10.07
N ASP A 149 -27.25 29.66 -11.28
CA ASP A 149 -28.63 29.40 -11.70
C ASP A 149 -28.97 27.90 -11.87
N ALA A 150 -28.00 27.00 -11.74
CA ALA A 150 -28.20 25.55 -11.88
C ALA A 150 -28.86 24.89 -10.64
N LEU A 151 -30.13 25.23 -10.38
CA LEU A 151 -30.96 24.63 -9.33
C LEU A 151 -31.51 23.25 -9.73
N ILE A 152 -30.75 22.17 -9.51
CA ILE A 152 -31.31 20.81 -9.36
C ILE A 152 -30.60 20.05 -8.21
N VAL A 153 -31.38 19.78 -7.15
CA VAL A 153 -31.23 18.76 -6.11
C VAL A 153 -29.88 18.67 -5.35
N THR A 154 -29.88 19.42 -4.25
CA THR A 154 -29.20 19.16 -2.96
C THR A 154 -28.74 17.72 -2.70
N VAL A 155 -27.44 17.46 -2.85
CA VAL A 155 -26.70 16.49 -2.01
C VAL A 155 -25.41 17.16 -1.51
N SER A 156 -25.49 17.78 -0.33
CA SER A 156 -24.39 18.30 0.50
C SER A 156 -23.13 18.83 -0.20
N SER A 157 -23.17 20.10 -0.63
CA SER A 157 -21.99 20.90 -1.00
C SER A 157 -21.10 21.28 0.20
N ALA A 158 -20.80 20.32 1.08
CA ALA A 158 -20.12 20.50 2.37
C ALA A 158 -18.88 19.58 2.52
N GLY A 159 -18.06 19.55 1.47
CA GLY A 159 -16.79 18.85 1.43
C GLY A 159 -16.18 18.97 0.03
N THR A 160 -14.91 19.31 -0.06
CA THR A 160 -14.20 19.51 -1.35
C THR A 160 -12.76 18.99 -1.32
N ASN A 161 -12.51 17.94 -0.52
CA ASN A 161 -11.22 17.28 -0.26
C ASN A 161 -10.06 18.16 0.28
N ASP A 162 -9.06 17.54 0.88
CA ASP A 162 -7.99 18.22 1.63
C ASP A 162 -7.13 19.15 0.77
N ALA A 163 -6.47 18.59 -0.25
CA ALA A 163 -5.59 19.33 -1.16
C ALA A 163 -6.30 20.52 -1.85
N LEU A 164 -7.62 20.41 -2.02
CA LEU A 164 -8.40 21.33 -2.86
C LEU A 164 -9.26 22.33 -2.06
N GLN A 165 -9.54 22.04 -0.79
CA GLN A 165 -9.94 23.05 0.21
C GLN A 165 -8.75 23.82 0.81
N ASN A 166 -7.50 23.40 0.51
CA ASN A 166 -6.30 23.88 1.22
C ASN A 166 -6.41 23.66 2.75
N TYR A 167 -7.07 22.57 3.17
CA TYR A 167 -7.42 22.34 4.58
C TYR A 167 -6.33 21.56 5.31
N ASN A 168 -5.66 22.21 6.25
CA ASN A 168 -4.68 21.62 7.16
C ASN A 168 -3.74 20.64 6.43
N ILE A 169 -3.13 21.11 5.33
CA ILE A 169 -2.29 20.31 4.43
C ILE A 169 -1.09 19.75 5.19
N ASP A 170 -0.48 20.55 6.06
CA ASP A 170 0.68 20.16 6.86
C ASP A 170 0.39 18.99 7.82
N SER A 171 -0.88 18.80 8.23
CA SER A 171 -1.31 17.69 9.10
C SER A 171 -2.03 16.56 8.36
N VAL A 172 -2.04 16.56 7.01
CA VAL A 172 -2.72 15.51 6.24
C VAL A 172 -2.11 14.12 6.48
N GLY A 173 -0.79 14.07 6.69
CA GLY A 173 -0.07 12.86 7.08
C GLY A 173 -0.55 12.32 8.44
N ASP A 174 -0.66 13.19 9.45
CA ASP A 174 -1.11 12.80 10.79
C ASP A 174 -2.58 12.38 10.82
N ARG A 175 -3.45 13.06 10.05
CA ARG A 175 -4.86 12.70 9.94
C ARG A 175 -5.05 11.38 9.19
N MET A 176 -4.27 11.12 8.14
CA MET A 176 -4.26 9.81 7.48
C MET A 176 -3.71 8.73 8.42
N ASN A 177 -2.64 9.03 9.17
CA ASN A 177 -2.08 8.14 10.17
C ASN A 177 -3.12 7.77 11.24
N GLY A 178 -3.91 8.74 11.73
CA GLY A 178 -5.01 8.51 12.66
C GLY A 178 -6.16 7.68 12.07
N LEU A 179 -6.47 7.83 10.78
CA LEU A 179 -7.42 6.95 10.08
C LEU A 179 -6.89 5.51 9.98
N LEU A 180 -5.63 5.32 9.59
CA LEU A 180 -5.01 3.99 9.53
C LEU A 180 -5.01 3.29 10.88
N THR A 181 -4.69 3.99 11.98
CA THR A 181 -4.80 3.43 13.35
C THR A 181 -6.21 2.94 13.64
N GLN A 182 -7.22 3.79 13.45
CA GLN A 182 -8.62 3.45 13.73
C GLN A 182 -9.10 2.24 12.91
N LEU A 183 -8.65 2.10 11.66
CA LEU A 183 -9.00 0.96 10.81
C LEU A 183 -8.33 -0.34 11.27
N PHE A 184 -7.05 -0.32 11.65
CA PHE A 184 -6.37 -1.51 12.17
C PHE A 184 -6.90 -1.94 13.55
N ASP A 185 -7.25 -0.98 14.41
CA ASP A 185 -7.84 -1.24 15.73
C ASP A 185 -9.25 -1.86 15.62
N ALA A 186 -10.10 -1.29 14.76
CA ALA A 186 -11.50 -1.72 14.61
C ALA A 186 -11.69 -2.93 13.69
N ILE A 187 -10.72 -3.24 12.83
CA ILE A 187 -10.78 -4.34 11.87
C ILE A 187 -9.46 -5.14 11.94
N PRO A 188 -9.22 -5.89 13.03
CA PRO A 188 -8.00 -6.67 13.21
C PRO A 188 -7.76 -7.62 12.04
N GLY A 189 -6.50 -7.80 11.64
CA GLY A 189 -6.14 -8.66 10.50
C GLY A 189 -6.31 -8.03 9.11
N THR A 190 -6.98 -6.87 8.98
CA THR A 190 -7.13 -6.19 7.69
C THR A 190 -5.78 -5.81 7.05
N THR A 191 -5.78 -5.67 5.72
CA THR A 191 -4.69 -5.09 4.92
C THR A 191 -5.20 -3.80 4.28
N ILE A 192 -4.37 -2.75 4.30
CA ILE A 192 -4.73 -1.45 3.72
C ILE A 192 -3.83 -1.17 2.53
N ILE A 193 -4.43 -0.88 1.37
CA ILE A 193 -3.72 -0.31 0.23
C ILE A 193 -4.06 1.18 0.16
N LEU A 194 -3.06 2.01 0.44
CA LEU A 194 -3.17 3.47 0.38
C LEU A 194 -2.71 3.94 -1.01
N SER A 195 -3.58 4.62 -1.76
CA SER A 195 -3.19 5.20 -3.04
C SER A 195 -2.64 6.62 -2.89
N THR A 196 -1.71 6.99 -3.77
CA THR A 196 -1.40 8.41 -4.00
C THR A 196 -2.56 9.11 -4.71
N LEU A 197 -2.66 10.42 -4.52
CA LEU A 197 -3.59 11.29 -5.21
C LEU A 197 -3.27 11.31 -6.72
N LEU A 198 -4.31 11.47 -7.55
CA LEU A 198 -4.09 11.77 -8.97
C LEU A 198 -3.49 13.17 -9.12
N GLN A 199 -2.86 13.42 -10.28
CA GLN A 199 -2.47 14.77 -10.67
C GLN A 199 -3.71 15.70 -10.66
N ASN A 200 -3.51 16.99 -10.37
CA ASN A 200 -4.62 17.95 -10.33
C ASN A 200 -4.21 19.31 -10.89
N THR A 201 -5.01 19.85 -11.80
CA THR A 201 -4.67 21.12 -12.49
C THR A 201 -4.91 22.36 -11.63
N ARG A 202 -5.69 22.26 -10.56
CA ARG A 202 -6.09 23.39 -9.69
C ARG A 202 -5.18 23.54 -8.47
N GLN A 203 -4.71 22.44 -7.88
CA GLN A 203 -3.86 22.45 -6.68
C GLN A 203 -2.69 21.44 -6.77
N PRO A 204 -1.81 21.54 -7.77
CA PRO A 204 -0.71 20.57 -7.98
C PRO A 204 0.28 20.52 -6.80
N ILE A 205 0.57 21.67 -6.16
CA ILE A 205 1.51 21.77 -5.02
C ILE A 205 0.97 21.02 -3.80
N ASN A 206 -0.33 21.17 -3.49
CA ASN A 206 -0.96 20.47 -2.39
C ASN A 206 -1.06 18.96 -2.68
N VAL A 207 -1.37 18.58 -3.93
CA VAL A 207 -1.35 17.17 -4.36
C VAL A 207 0.02 16.53 -4.14
N GLU A 208 1.11 17.18 -4.56
CA GLU A 208 2.45 16.61 -4.35
C GLU A 208 2.83 16.56 -2.86
N THR A 209 2.40 17.54 -2.07
CA THR A 209 2.59 17.49 -0.61
C THR A 209 1.84 16.33 0.06
N VAL A 210 0.58 16.10 -0.29
CA VAL A 210 -0.17 14.93 0.22
C VAL A 210 0.50 13.63 -0.24
N ASN A 211 0.91 13.54 -1.50
CA ASN A 211 1.57 12.35 -2.05
C ASN A 211 2.89 12.03 -1.34
N ARG A 212 3.72 13.04 -1.05
CA ARG A 212 4.94 12.90 -0.27
C ARG A 212 4.65 12.36 1.13
N GLU A 213 3.67 12.92 1.85
CA GLU A 213 3.33 12.45 3.19
C GLU A 213 2.70 11.06 3.18
N TYR A 214 1.89 10.69 2.17
CA TYR A 214 1.34 9.34 2.04
C TYR A 214 2.42 8.29 1.74
N ARG A 215 3.41 8.60 0.89
CA ARG A 215 4.59 7.74 0.64
C ARG A 215 5.39 7.51 1.93
N LYS A 216 5.68 8.59 2.66
CA LYS A 216 6.38 8.56 3.96
C LYS A 216 5.60 7.75 5.01
N LEU A 217 4.29 7.96 5.10
CA LEU A 217 3.41 7.24 6.02
C LEU A 217 3.36 5.74 5.72
N ALA A 218 3.16 5.35 4.45
CA ALA A 218 3.15 3.94 4.05
C ALA A 218 4.49 3.25 4.37
N ALA A 219 5.60 3.93 4.12
CA ALA A 219 6.94 3.44 4.46
C ALA A 219 7.14 3.25 5.97
N GLN A 220 6.71 4.21 6.79
CA GLN A 220 6.79 4.15 8.25
C GLN A 220 5.92 3.02 8.79
N ARG A 221 4.64 2.99 8.41
CA ARG A 221 3.66 1.98 8.82
C ARG A 221 4.13 0.56 8.52
N ARG A 222 4.61 0.31 7.30
CA ARG A 222 5.13 -1.01 6.93
C ARG A 222 6.41 -1.38 7.71
N ALA A 223 7.28 -0.42 7.98
CA ALA A 223 8.47 -0.64 8.82
C ALA A 223 8.11 -0.91 10.30
N ASP A 224 6.98 -0.37 10.76
CA ASP A 224 6.40 -0.62 12.09
C ASP A 224 5.59 -1.94 12.16
N GLY A 225 5.52 -2.71 11.05
CA GLY A 225 4.89 -4.03 10.99
C GLY A 225 3.45 -4.05 10.47
N ASP A 226 2.86 -2.89 10.16
CA ASP A 226 1.49 -2.84 9.62
C ASP A 226 1.43 -3.36 8.18
N ARG A 227 0.32 -4.04 7.86
CA ARG A 227 0.01 -4.53 6.50
C ARG A 227 -0.47 -3.40 5.61
N VAL A 228 0.44 -2.47 5.29
CA VAL A 228 0.20 -1.33 4.40
C VAL A 228 0.96 -1.51 3.08
N VAL A 229 0.27 -1.32 1.96
CA VAL A 229 0.85 -1.24 0.62
C VAL A 229 0.53 0.13 0.01
N LEU A 230 1.48 0.72 -0.71
CA LEU A 230 1.25 1.94 -1.49
C LEU A 230 0.86 1.59 -2.93
N ALA A 231 -0.25 2.15 -3.41
CA ALA A 231 -0.65 2.14 -4.82
C ALA A 231 -0.26 3.48 -5.49
N GLU A 232 0.83 3.48 -6.26
CA GLU A 232 1.37 4.70 -6.87
C GLU A 232 0.63 5.08 -8.17
N MET A 233 -0.37 5.94 -8.03
CA MET A 233 -1.21 6.40 -9.14
C MET A 233 -0.71 7.70 -9.77
N SER A 234 -0.02 8.56 -9.01
CA SER A 234 0.29 9.93 -9.46
C SER A 234 1.26 9.97 -10.65
N GLN A 235 2.03 8.89 -10.84
CA GLN A 235 2.98 8.74 -11.94
C GLN A 235 2.39 8.09 -13.18
N PHE A 236 1.33 7.29 -13.05
CA PHE A 236 0.72 6.57 -14.18
C PHE A 236 -0.37 7.41 -14.84
N ILE A 237 -1.44 7.73 -14.11
CA ILE A 237 -2.57 8.51 -14.63
C ILE A 237 -2.18 9.97 -14.86
N LYS A 238 -2.46 10.47 -16.06
CA LYS A 238 -2.06 11.78 -16.61
C LYS A 238 -3.22 12.77 -16.67
N PHE A 239 -2.92 14.04 -16.96
CA PHE A 239 -3.90 15.14 -16.94
C PHE A 239 -4.98 15.05 -18.03
N ASP A 240 -4.63 14.57 -19.22
CA ASP A 240 -5.52 14.35 -20.36
C ASP A 240 -6.56 13.25 -20.12
N GLN A 241 -6.28 12.37 -19.16
CA GLN A 241 -7.20 11.35 -18.66
C GLN A 241 -8.14 11.89 -17.56
N LEU A 242 -8.12 13.19 -17.26
CA LEU A 242 -9.00 13.83 -16.26
C LEU A 242 -10.05 14.73 -16.91
N LYS A 243 -11.34 14.42 -16.70
CA LYS A 243 -12.47 15.09 -17.35
C LYS A 243 -12.61 16.58 -17.00
N ASP A 244 -12.30 16.93 -15.75
CA ASP A 244 -12.44 18.28 -15.17
C ASP A 244 -11.14 18.75 -14.47
N GLY A 245 -10.01 18.18 -14.89
CA GLY A 245 -8.70 18.38 -14.26
C GLY A 245 -8.57 17.70 -12.89
N THR A 246 -9.55 16.87 -12.51
CA THR A 246 -9.54 16.13 -11.24
C THR A 246 -10.01 14.67 -11.35
N HIS A 247 -11.19 14.43 -11.93
CA HIS A 247 -11.75 13.08 -12.00
C HIS A 247 -11.33 12.34 -13.27
N PRO A 248 -11.00 11.04 -13.20
CA PRO A 248 -10.73 10.25 -14.40
C PRO A 248 -11.91 10.22 -15.38
N ILE A 249 -11.56 10.09 -16.66
CA ILE A 249 -12.43 9.46 -17.67
C ILE A 249 -12.35 7.93 -17.55
N ASP A 250 -13.19 7.20 -18.28
CA ASP A 250 -13.25 5.73 -18.24
C ASP A 250 -11.88 5.06 -18.43
N LEU A 251 -11.04 5.54 -19.37
CA LEU A 251 -9.67 5.04 -19.55
C LEU A 251 -8.80 5.22 -18.30
N GLY A 252 -8.84 6.40 -17.68
CA GLY A 252 -8.10 6.66 -16.44
C GLY A 252 -8.62 5.82 -15.25
N TYR A 253 -9.90 5.48 -15.24
CA TYR A 253 -10.46 4.51 -14.28
C TYR A 253 -9.99 3.08 -14.55
N LYS A 254 -9.87 2.68 -15.82
CA LYS A 254 -9.30 1.38 -16.22
C LYS A 254 -7.82 1.26 -15.80
N GLU A 255 -7.03 2.31 -16.03
CA GLU A 255 -5.64 2.38 -15.57
C GLU A 255 -5.50 2.39 -14.04
N MET A 256 -6.41 3.06 -13.33
CA MET A 256 -6.45 2.97 -11.86
C MET A 256 -6.67 1.54 -11.37
N ALA A 257 -7.44 0.72 -12.08
CA ALA A 257 -7.60 -0.69 -11.76
C ALA A 257 -6.29 -1.48 -11.93
N SER A 258 -5.48 -1.19 -12.94
CA SER A 258 -4.13 -1.78 -13.10
C SER A 258 -3.22 -1.47 -11.89
N VAL A 259 -3.23 -0.23 -11.39
CA VAL A 259 -2.45 0.17 -10.22
C VAL A 259 -2.93 -0.53 -8.95
N TRP A 260 -4.25 -0.66 -8.78
CA TRP A 260 -4.82 -1.42 -7.67
C TRP A 260 -4.49 -2.90 -7.72
N TRP A 261 -4.64 -3.53 -8.90
CA TRP A 261 -4.35 -4.94 -9.12
C TRP A 261 -2.90 -5.27 -8.74
N ALA A 262 -1.92 -4.55 -9.29
CA ALA A 262 -0.52 -4.78 -8.97
C ALA A 262 -0.17 -4.52 -7.49
N ALA A 263 -0.90 -3.64 -6.80
CA ALA A 263 -0.77 -3.43 -5.37
C ALA A 263 -1.39 -4.57 -4.53
N ILE A 264 -2.48 -5.21 -5.01
CA ILE A 264 -3.04 -6.43 -4.42
C ILE A 264 -2.08 -7.61 -4.62
N GLU A 265 -1.48 -7.76 -5.80
CA GLU A 265 -0.42 -8.75 -6.03
C GLU A 265 0.78 -8.53 -5.09
N THR A 266 1.20 -7.28 -4.90
CA THR A 266 2.25 -6.91 -3.92
C THR A 266 1.85 -7.29 -2.50
N ALA A 267 0.57 -7.15 -2.12
CA ALA A 267 0.06 -7.58 -0.82
C ALA A 267 0.06 -9.11 -0.67
N GLN A 268 -0.32 -9.85 -1.72
CA GLN A 268 -0.30 -11.31 -1.75
C GLN A 268 1.13 -11.86 -1.64
N GLN A 269 2.07 -11.32 -2.42
CA GLN A 269 3.48 -11.70 -2.40
C GLN A 269 4.14 -11.42 -1.04
N ALA A 270 3.70 -10.37 -0.33
CA ALA A 270 4.14 -10.06 1.03
C ALA A 270 3.46 -10.91 2.12
N GLY A 271 2.51 -11.80 1.77
CA GLY A 271 1.74 -12.59 2.74
C GLY A 271 0.75 -11.76 3.57
N PHE A 272 0.40 -10.54 3.12
CA PHE A 272 -0.45 -9.63 3.89
C PHE A 272 -1.93 -10.01 3.82
N LEU A 273 -2.40 -10.58 2.72
CA LEU A 273 -3.82 -10.93 2.55
C LEU A 273 -4.23 -12.09 3.48
N GLN A 274 -5.05 -11.77 4.48
CA GLN A 274 -5.61 -12.72 5.45
C GLN A 274 -7.07 -13.03 5.11
N LYS A 275 -7.65 -14.10 5.69
CA LYS A 275 -9.09 -14.39 5.55
C LYS A 275 -9.94 -13.27 6.19
N PRO A 276 -11.14 -12.99 5.67
CA PRO A 276 -12.04 -11.99 6.26
C PRO A 276 -12.51 -12.46 7.64
N ASN A 277 -12.61 -11.53 8.59
CA ASN A 277 -13.15 -11.84 9.91
C ASN A 277 -14.61 -12.30 9.78
N GLY A 278 -15.01 -13.20 10.68
CA GLY A 278 -16.37 -13.69 10.78
C GLY A 278 -17.33 -12.56 11.16
N VAL A 279 -18.17 -12.14 10.21
CA VAL A 279 -19.36 -11.35 10.51
C VAL A 279 -20.40 -12.28 11.16
N GLY A 280 -20.58 -12.13 12.48
CA GLY A 280 -21.40 -13.03 13.29
C GLY A 280 -22.83 -13.15 12.77
N SER A 281 -23.16 -14.32 12.21
CA SER A 281 -24.49 -14.76 11.77
C SER A 281 -25.38 -13.70 11.07
N LEU A 282 -24.81 -12.86 10.22
CA LEU A 282 -25.59 -12.33 9.10
C LEU A 282 -25.84 -13.49 8.14
N THR A 283 -27.12 -13.80 7.95
CA THR A 283 -27.57 -15.11 7.45
C THR A 283 -26.93 -15.50 6.14
N ALA A 284 -26.65 -16.80 6.00
CA ALA A 284 -26.11 -17.40 4.78
C ALA A 284 -26.91 -17.09 3.51
N SER A 285 -28.16 -16.61 3.64
CA SER A 285 -29.01 -16.10 2.56
C SER A 285 -28.43 -14.92 1.76
N ASN A 286 -27.63 -14.04 2.38
CA ASN A 286 -27.05 -12.89 1.67
C ASN A 286 -25.68 -13.24 1.07
N ALA A 287 -24.92 -14.12 1.73
CA ALA A 287 -23.70 -14.70 1.19
C ALA A 287 -24.00 -15.56 -0.04
N THR A 288 -25.05 -16.39 -0.03
CA THR A 288 -25.42 -17.21 -1.21
C THR A 288 -25.90 -16.36 -2.38
N SER A 289 -26.54 -15.20 -2.17
CA SER A 289 -26.88 -14.29 -3.27
C SER A 289 -25.68 -13.59 -3.92
N LYS A 290 -24.55 -13.41 -3.20
CA LYS A 290 -23.30 -12.88 -3.77
C LYS A 290 -22.36 -13.97 -4.31
N GLN A 291 -22.28 -15.12 -3.64
CA GLN A 291 -21.51 -16.29 -4.12
C GLN A 291 -22.07 -16.86 -5.44
N ALA A 292 -23.35 -16.64 -5.72
CA ALA A 292 -24.02 -17.13 -6.92
C ALA A 292 -23.72 -16.34 -8.21
N VAL A 293 -22.43 -16.12 -8.53
CA VAL A 293 -21.97 -16.46 -9.90
C VAL A 293 -20.49 -16.85 -9.91
N ASN A 294 -20.23 -18.10 -10.32
CA ASN A 294 -19.06 -18.39 -11.15
C ASN A 294 -19.33 -17.84 -12.57
N ALA A 295 -19.49 -16.52 -12.69
CA ALA A 295 -19.57 -15.88 -13.99
C ALA A 295 -18.20 -16.06 -14.65
N ASN A 296 -18.19 -16.56 -15.87
CA ASN A 296 -17.02 -16.42 -16.74
C ASN A 296 -16.92 -14.93 -17.09
N VAL A 297 -16.25 -14.18 -16.23
CA VAL A 297 -15.86 -12.81 -16.52
C VAL A 297 -14.70 -12.89 -17.51
N SER A 298 -14.86 -12.29 -18.68
CA SER A 298 -13.76 -12.15 -19.64
C SER A 298 -12.62 -11.33 -19.02
N ASP A 299 -11.40 -11.52 -19.52
CA ASP A 299 -10.29 -10.63 -19.22
C ASP A 299 -10.72 -9.17 -19.48
N PRO A 300 -10.68 -8.26 -18.49
CA PRO A 300 -11.00 -6.85 -18.70
C PRO A 300 -9.95 -6.12 -19.54
N ASP A 301 -8.83 -6.75 -19.90
CA ASP A 301 -7.72 -6.20 -20.70
C ASP A 301 -7.12 -4.96 -20.00
N LEU A 302 -6.69 -5.12 -18.74
CA LEU A 302 -6.14 -3.99 -17.98
C LEU A 302 -4.87 -3.42 -18.65
N PRO A 303 -4.76 -2.09 -18.81
CA PRO A 303 -3.54 -1.47 -19.32
C PRO A 303 -2.31 -1.89 -18.52
N TYR A 304 -1.22 -2.24 -19.20
CA TYR A 304 0.01 -2.68 -18.54
C TYR A 304 0.54 -1.61 -17.58
N TYR A 305 0.73 -1.99 -16.32
CA TYR A 305 1.31 -1.16 -15.28
C TYR A 305 2.41 -1.95 -14.55
N SER A 306 3.61 -1.39 -14.50
CA SER A 306 4.72 -1.94 -13.72
C SER A 306 4.73 -1.26 -12.34
N ALA A 307 4.48 -2.03 -11.28
CA ALA A 307 4.47 -1.50 -9.93
C ALA A 307 5.85 -0.95 -9.52
N VAL A 308 5.88 0.32 -9.10
CA VAL A 308 7.09 0.90 -8.51
C VAL A 308 7.45 0.19 -7.19
N PRO A 309 8.75 0.10 -6.85
CA PRO A 309 9.18 -0.41 -5.55
C PRO A 309 8.49 0.32 -4.39
N GLN A 310 8.05 -0.45 -3.40
CA GLN A 310 7.37 0.09 -2.22
C GLN A 310 8.31 1.02 -1.43
N PRO A 311 7.81 2.15 -0.90
CA PRO A 311 8.67 3.13 -0.25
C PRO A 311 9.22 2.57 1.08
N VAL A 312 10.51 2.80 1.33
CA VAL A 312 11.23 2.32 2.51
C VAL A 312 11.46 3.44 3.53
N SER A 313 11.42 3.13 4.82
CA SER A 313 11.62 4.16 5.86
C SER A 313 13.11 4.39 6.13
N ASN A 314 13.50 5.66 6.29
CA ASN A 314 14.89 6.02 6.61
C ASN A 314 15.29 5.73 8.06
N ARG A 315 14.40 5.16 8.90
CA ARG A 315 14.70 4.85 10.31
C ARG A 315 15.87 3.87 10.45
N GLY A 316 16.00 2.89 9.54
CA GLY A 316 17.15 1.97 9.53
C GLY A 316 18.50 2.68 9.35
N LEU A 317 18.56 3.71 8.51
CA LEU A 317 19.76 4.53 8.29
C LEU A 317 20.05 5.48 9.47
N GLN A 318 19.01 5.96 10.14
CA GLN A 318 19.15 6.79 11.36
C GLN A 318 19.64 5.96 12.55
N ALA A 319 19.02 4.81 12.82
CA ALA A 319 19.46 3.87 13.85
C ALA A 319 20.91 3.41 13.61
N PHE A 320 21.29 3.10 12.37
CA PHE A 320 22.68 2.78 12.03
C PHE A 320 23.62 3.93 12.38
N ARG A 321 23.31 5.18 12.01
CA ARG A 321 24.13 6.36 12.37
C ARG A 321 24.27 6.53 13.88
N GLU A 322 23.19 6.39 14.65
CA GLU A 322 23.22 6.48 16.11
C GLU A 322 24.11 5.40 16.74
N TYR A 323 23.98 4.14 16.29
CA TYR A 323 24.87 3.05 16.69
C TYR A 323 26.35 3.33 16.36
N TRP A 324 26.64 3.90 15.18
CA TRP A 324 28.01 4.29 14.82
C TRP A 324 28.57 5.42 15.69
N HIS A 325 27.76 6.41 16.06
CA HIS A 325 28.18 7.47 16.98
C HIS A 325 28.46 6.94 18.39
N VAL A 326 27.64 6.01 18.89
CA VAL A 326 27.89 5.33 20.18
C VAL A 326 29.15 4.47 20.10
N LEU A 327 29.36 3.72 19.02
CA LEU A 327 30.57 2.91 18.84
C LEU A 327 31.86 3.76 18.80
N LEU A 328 31.83 4.90 18.09
CA LEU A 328 32.96 5.84 18.04
C LEU A 328 33.26 6.44 19.43
N LEU A 329 32.24 6.79 20.20
CA LEU A 329 32.40 7.27 21.58
C LEU A 329 33.02 6.20 22.50
N VAL A 330 32.58 4.94 22.39
CA VAL A 330 33.14 3.82 23.17
C VAL A 330 34.60 3.57 22.82
N VAL A 331 34.96 3.57 21.53
CA VAL A 331 36.35 3.42 21.07
C VAL A 331 37.23 4.58 21.55
N ALA A 332 36.75 5.83 21.45
CA ALA A 332 37.48 7.00 21.94
C ALA A 332 37.73 6.93 23.45
N LEU A 333 36.72 6.52 24.24
CA LEU A 333 36.85 6.37 25.69
C LEU A 333 37.86 5.27 26.07
N GLN A 334 37.85 4.13 25.37
CA GLN A 334 38.82 3.05 25.59
C GLN A 334 40.25 3.45 25.25
N LEU A 335 40.45 4.32 24.25
CA LEU A 335 41.77 4.87 23.91
C LEU A 335 42.27 5.81 25.01
N VAL A 336 41.42 6.69 25.54
CA VAL A 336 41.77 7.61 26.65
C VAL A 336 42.14 6.82 27.92
N ILE A 337 41.36 5.80 28.29
CA ILE A 337 41.63 4.98 29.49
C ILE A 337 42.96 4.20 29.40
N ARG A 338 43.47 3.92 28.19
CA ARG A 338 44.78 3.25 28.00
C ARG A 338 45.98 4.19 28.08
N HIS A 339 45.78 5.49 28.26
CA HIS A 339 46.84 6.51 28.30
C HIS A 339 46.91 7.26 29.65
N VAL A 340 46.31 6.68 30.70
CA VAL A 340 46.34 7.13 32.11
C VAL A 340 46.89 5.99 32.97
#